data_AF-A0A2T0Y1D5-F1
#
_entry.id   AF-A0A2T0Y1D5-F1
#
_cell.length_a   1.000
_cell.length_b   1.000
_cell.length_c   1.000
_cell.angle_alpha   90.00
_cell.angle_beta   90.00
_cell.angle_gamma   90.00
#
_symmetry.space_group_name_H-M   'P 1'
#
loop_
_entity.id
_entity.type
_entity.pdbx_description
1 polymer ?
#
loop_
_entity_poly.entity_id
_entity_poly.type
_entity_poly.pdbx_seq_one_letter_code
_entity_poly.pdbx_strand_id
1 'polypeptide(L)'
;MWNLLDGDEVFPSDVMSEPDRVAPVLPLFGQDVVEDDATLLGWQERALCAQTDPEAFFPEKGGSTREAKKVCASCEVRAECLDYALENDERFGIWGGLSERERRKLKRRAV
;
A
#
# COMPACT_ATOMS: atom_id res chain seq x y z
N MET A 1 -40.01 -70.39 -5.55
CA MET A 1 -39.04 -71.49 -5.64
C MET A 1 -37.67 -70.83 -5.61
N TRP A 2 -36.86 -71.16 -4.59
CA TRP A 2 -35.63 -70.47 -4.20
C TRP A 2 -34.44 -70.82 -5.11
N ASN A 3 -33.64 -69.79 -5.39
CA ASN A 3 -32.17 -69.70 -5.48
C ASN A 3 -31.32 -70.78 -6.16
N LEU A 4 -30.33 -70.32 -6.95
CA LEU A 4 -28.95 -70.83 -7.17
C LEU A 4 -28.50 -70.28 -8.55
N LEU A 5 -27.40 -69.58 -8.80
CA LEU A 5 -26.05 -69.46 -8.19
C LEU A 5 -25.41 -68.16 -8.71
N ASP A 6 -24.59 -67.55 -7.86
CA ASP A 6 -23.27 -66.95 -8.12
C ASP A 6 -23.02 -66.04 -9.33
N GLY A 7 -22.59 -64.80 -9.03
CA GLY A 7 -22.03 -63.88 -10.01
C GLY A 7 -21.74 -62.51 -9.41
N ASP A 8 -20.77 -62.47 -8.51
CA ASP A 8 -20.19 -61.32 -7.85
C ASP A 8 -19.58 -60.34 -8.88
N GLU A 9 -20.31 -59.30 -9.30
CA GLU A 9 -19.70 -58.12 -9.93
C GLU A 9 -20.39 -56.86 -9.41
N VAL A 10 -19.86 -56.36 -8.29
CA VAL A 10 -20.13 -55.01 -7.83
C VAL A 10 -19.62 -54.04 -8.89
N PHE A 11 -20.54 -53.30 -9.52
CA PHE A 11 -20.18 -52.31 -10.53
C PHE A 11 -19.40 -51.15 -9.87
N PRO A 12 -18.39 -50.57 -10.54
CA PRO A 12 -17.55 -49.50 -9.99
C PRO A 12 -18.30 -48.22 -9.55
N SER A 13 -19.59 -48.10 -9.85
CA SER A 13 -20.43 -46.95 -9.49
C SER A 13 -20.94 -46.97 -8.05
N ASP A 14 -20.84 -48.08 -7.33
CA ASP A 14 -21.35 -48.22 -5.94
C ASP A 14 -20.26 -47.99 -4.86
N VAL A 15 -19.02 -47.67 -5.25
CA VAL A 15 -18.03 -47.15 -4.29
C VAL A 15 -18.44 -45.72 -3.91
N MET A 16 -19.15 -45.67 -2.79
CA MET A 16 -19.42 -44.47 -2.01
C MET A 16 -18.11 -43.68 -1.81
N SER A 17 -17.98 -42.54 -2.48
CA SER A 17 -16.97 -41.55 -2.10
C SER A 17 -17.35 -41.02 -0.72
N GLU A 18 -16.49 -41.30 0.26
CA GLU A 18 -16.60 -40.81 1.63
C GLU A 18 -16.86 -39.28 1.65
N PRO A 19 -17.83 -38.79 2.45
CA PRO A 19 -18.03 -37.37 2.64
C PRO A 19 -17.09 -36.91 3.75
N ASP A 20 -15.78 -36.95 3.52
CA ASP A 20 -14.88 -36.30 4.46
C ASP A 20 -13.60 -35.85 3.79
N ARG A 21 -13.28 -34.57 4.00
CA ARG A 21 -12.21 -33.78 3.37
C ARG A 21 -12.53 -33.25 1.98
N VAL A 22 -13.60 -32.47 1.88
CA VAL A 22 -13.53 -31.31 0.97
C VAL A 22 -12.41 -30.44 1.53
N ALA A 23 -11.24 -30.46 0.89
CA ALA A 23 -10.20 -29.48 1.18
C ALA A 23 -10.87 -28.09 1.12
N PRO A 24 -10.59 -27.16 2.04
CA PRO A 24 -11.14 -25.82 1.92
C PRO A 24 -10.72 -25.34 0.53
N VAL A 25 -11.72 -25.14 -0.33
CA VAL A 25 -11.53 -24.48 -1.60
C VAL A 25 -10.90 -23.17 -1.20
N LEU A 26 -9.60 -23.04 -1.44
CA LEU A 26 -8.84 -21.82 -1.21
C LEU A 26 -9.78 -20.65 -1.48
N PRO A 27 -9.99 -19.71 -0.54
CA PRO A 27 -10.66 -18.49 -0.92
C PRO A 27 -9.74 -17.87 -1.96
N LEU A 28 -10.07 -18.09 -3.25
CA LEU A 28 -9.41 -17.49 -4.40
C LEU A 28 -9.54 -15.96 -4.38
N PHE A 29 -10.25 -15.43 -3.38
CA PHE A 29 -10.29 -14.03 -2.99
C PHE A 29 -9.88 -13.90 -1.51
N GLY A 30 -8.55 -13.89 -1.31
CA GLY A 30 -7.83 -13.14 -0.28
C GLY A 30 -8.47 -13.04 1.12
N GLN A 31 -8.34 -14.09 1.92
CA GLN A 31 -8.52 -13.97 3.36
C GLN A 31 -7.15 -13.93 4.04
N ASP A 32 -6.97 -12.86 4.81
CA ASP A 32 -5.98 -12.67 5.88
C ASP A 32 -4.53 -12.39 5.47
N VAL A 33 -4.34 -11.43 4.58
CA VAL A 33 -3.26 -10.46 4.81
C VAL A 33 -3.78 -9.40 5.78
N VAL A 34 -3.61 -9.67 7.08
CA VAL A 34 -3.23 -8.59 7.99
C VAL A 34 -1.79 -8.23 7.66
N GLU A 35 -1.59 -7.71 6.44
CA GLU A 35 -0.37 -7.02 6.09
C GLU A 35 -0.36 -5.78 6.96
N ASP A 36 0.70 -5.67 7.76
CA ASP A 36 1.12 -4.48 8.47
C ASP A 36 1.46 -3.37 7.44
N ASP A 37 0.50 -3.01 6.59
CA ASP A 37 0.58 -1.93 5.59
C ASP A 37 0.54 -0.55 6.27
N ALA A 38 0.48 -0.53 7.60
CA ALA A 38 0.68 0.67 8.40
C ALA A 38 2.13 1.21 8.32
N THR A 39 3.08 0.47 7.72
CA THR A 39 4.49 0.84 7.65
C THR A 39 4.98 1.35 6.29
N LEU A 40 4.18 1.31 5.22
CA LEU A 40 4.63 1.63 3.86
C LEU A 40 3.88 2.78 3.17
N LEU A 41 3.66 3.91 3.85
CA LEU A 41 3.26 5.23 3.28
C LEU A 41 1.79 5.67 3.45
N GLY A 42 1.05 5.18 4.45
CA GLY A 42 -0.32 5.68 4.74
C GLY A 42 -0.43 7.20 5.01
N TRP A 43 0.68 7.89 5.30
CA TRP A 43 0.69 9.36 5.39
C TRP A 43 0.62 10.04 4.01
N GLN A 44 1.13 9.41 2.95
CA GLN A 44 1.10 9.99 1.60
C GLN A 44 -0.33 10.11 1.07
N GLU A 45 -1.19 9.14 1.39
CA GLU A 45 -2.61 9.15 1.01
C GLU A 45 -3.39 10.30 1.66
N ARG A 46 -2.98 10.71 2.87
CA ARG A 46 -3.55 11.85 3.60
C ARG A 46 -2.94 13.20 3.21
N ALA A 47 -1.96 13.22 2.30
CA ALA A 47 -1.27 14.46 1.94
C ALA A 47 -2.17 15.37 1.09
N LEU A 48 -2.39 16.60 1.57
CA LEU A 48 -3.17 17.60 0.83
C LEU A 48 -2.60 17.94 -0.55
N CYS A 49 -1.28 17.76 -0.76
CA CYS A 49 -0.65 18.05 -2.04
C CYS A 49 -1.21 17.19 -3.20
N ALA A 50 -1.69 15.98 -2.92
CA ALA A 50 -2.32 15.11 -3.91
C ALA A 50 -3.65 15.66 -4.46
N GLN A 51 -4.26 16.62 -3.76
CA GLN A 51 -5.51 17.28 -4.15
C GLN A 51 -5.28 18.63 -4.86
N THR A 52 -4.02 18.96 -5.14
CA THR A 52 -3.62 20.23 -5.75
C THR A 52 -2.73 19.99 -6.98
N ASP A 53 -2.38 21.05 -7.70
CA ASP A 53 -1.50 20.94 -8.86
C ASP A 53 -0.10 20.44 -8.47
N PRO A 54 0.37 19.29 -8.99
CA PRO A 54 1.70 18.76 -8.68
C PRO A 54 2.83 19.64 -9.24
N GLU A 55 2.61 20.41 -10.32
CA GLU A 55 3.67 21.27 -10.89
C GLU A 55 4.09 22.37 -9.93
N ALA A 56 3.17 22.86 -9.08
CA ALA A 56 3.47 23.83 -8.04
C ALA A 56 4.50 23.32 -7.01
N PHE A 57 4.58 22.00 -6.78
CA PHE A 57 5.53 21.39 -5.84
C PHE A 57 6.89 21.10 -6.46
N PHE A 58 6.96 21.00 -7.80
CA PHE A 58 8.17 20.77 -8.57
C PHE A 58 8.41 21.89 -9.58
N PRO A 59 8.64 23.14 -9.11
CA PRO A 59 8.83 24.27 -10.02
C PRO A 59 10.11 24.12 -10.85
N GLU A 60 10.03 24.53 -12.11
CA GLU A 60 11.21 24.70 -12.96
C GLU A 60 12.19 25.73 -12.38
N LYS A 61 13.41 25.80 -12.93
CA LYS A 61 14.49 26.69 -12.44
C LYS A 61 14.02 28.14 -12.35
N GLY A 62 13.66 28.60 -11.14
CA GLY A 62 13.19 29.97 -10.87
C GLY A 62 11.68 30.13 -10.69
N GLY A 63 10.90 29.05 -10.72
CA GLY A 63 9.46 29.09 -10.46
C GLY A 63 9.11 29.46 -9.02
N SER A 64 7.86 29.90 -8.82
CA SER A 64 7.35 30.33 -7.52
C SER A 64 7.14 29.13 -6.59
N THR A 65 7.79 29.14 -5.43
CA THR A 65 7.58 28.14 -4.37
C THR A 65 6.49 28.56 -3.37
N ARG A 66 5.91 29.75 -3.54
CA ARG A 66 5.05 30.37 -2.53
C ARG A 66 3.72 29.66 -2.37
N GLU A 67 3.16 29.17 -3.46
CA GLU A 67 1.85 28.52 -3.48
C GLU A 67 1.89 27.15 -2.82
N ALA A 68 2.79 26.28 -3.25
CA ALA A 68 3.00 24.97 -2.63
C ALA A 68 3.35 25.09 -1.13
N LYS A 69 4.11 26.10 -0.70
CA LYS A 69 4.34 26.35 0.73
C LYS A 69 3.07 26.67 1.52
N LYS A 70 2.11 27.37 0.92
CA LYS A 70 0.81 27.64 1.56
C LYS A 70 0.02 26.34 1.73
N VAL A 71 -0.02 25.50 0.69
CA VAL A 71 -0.70 24.20 0.74
C VAL A 71 -0.05 23.29 1.81
N CYS A 72 1.28 23.23 1.86
CA CYS A 72 1.98 22.48 2.91
C CYS A 72 1.67 23.00 4.32
N ALA A 73 1.40 24.29 4.50
CA ALA A 73 1.12 24.87 5.81
C ALA A 73 -0.23 24.42 6.39
N SER A 74 -1.19 24.05 5.54
CA SER A 74 -2.48 23.47 5.96
C SER A 74 -2.47 21.94 6.00
N CYS A 75 -1.37 21.29 5.59
CA CYS A 75 -1.29 19.83 5.50
C CYS A 75 -1.04 19.21 6.87
N GLU A 76 -1.87 18.23 7.25
CA GLU A 76 -1.75 17.51 8.52
C GLU A 76 -0.46 16.67 8.58
N VAL A 77 -0.08 16.05 7.45
CA VAL A 77 1.08 15.13 7.37
C VAL A 77 2.41 15.83 7.12
N ARG A 78 2.49 17.14 7.41
CA ARG A 78 3.65 17.96 7.10
C ARG A 78 4.92 17.47 7.80
N ALA A 79 4.79 17.01 9.04
CA ALA A 79 5.91 16.53 9.84
C ALA A 79 6.46 15.21 9.27
N GLU A 80 5.61 14.20 9.07
CA GLU A 80 6.02 12.91 8.50
C GLU A 80 6.63 13.09 7.09
N CYS A 81 6.04 13.96 6.28
CA CYS A 81 6.57 14.31 4.96
C CYS A 81 7.97 14.95 5.02
N LEU A 82 8.22 15.81 6.01
CA LEU A 82 9.54 16.43 6.18
C LEU A 82 10.58 15.41 6.60
N ASP A 83 10.24 14.57 7.57
CA ASP A 83 11.15 13.55 8.10
C ASP A 83 11.54 12.57 7.00
N TYR A 84 10.56 12.08 6.24
CA TYR A 84 10.81 11.25 5.05
C TYR A 84 11.78 11.92 4.07
N ALA A 85 11.59 13.22 3.77
CA ALA A 85 12.45 13.94 2.84
C ALA A 85 13.87 14.15 3.35
N LEU A 86 14.08 14.22 4.66
CA LEU A 86 15.40 14.35 5.28
C LEU A 86 16.13 13.01 5.32
N GLU A 87 15.41 11.93 5.63
CA GLU A 87 15.90 10.55 5.65
C GLU A 87 16.30 10.06 4.25
N ASN A 88 15.47 10.32 3.25
CA ASN A 88 15.70 9.89 1.86
C ASN A 88 16.54 10.89 1.05
N ASP A 89 16.97 12.00 1.66
CA ASP A 89 17.74 13.08 1.03
C ASP A 89 17.10 13.58 -0.28
N GLU A 90 15.78 13.78 -0.26
CA GLU A 90 15.03 14.18 -1.45
C GLU A 90 15.57 15.49 -2.04
N ARG A 91 15.95 15.45 -3.31
CA ARG A 91 16.77 16.50 -3.95
C ARG A 91 15.96 17.57 -4.64
N PHE A 92 14.72 17.29 -4.99
CA PHE A 92 13.89 18.21 -5.77
C PHE A 92 12.57 18.50 -5.06
N GLY A 93 11.92 19.57 -5.48
CA GLY A 93 10.59 19.95 -5.01
C GLY A 93 10.48 20.41 -3.55
N ILE A 94 9.24 20.66 -3.16
CA ILE A 94 8.85 21.16 -1.83
C ILE A 94 8.31 19.99 -1.02
N TRP A 95 8.95 19.74 0.12
CA TRP A 95 8.60 18.65 1.04
C TRP A 95 8.44 19.24 2.44
N GLY A 96 7.37 18.87 3.15
CA GLY A 96 7.10 19.40 4.49
C GLY A 96 7.04 20.94 4.58
N GLY A 97 6.74 21.62 3.47
CA GLY A 97 6.75 23.09 3.37
C GLY A 97 8.14 23.72 3.24
N LEU A 98 9.19 22.93 3.03
CA LEU A 98 10.56 23.40 2.81
C LEU A 98 11.01 23.08 1.38
N SER A 99 11.64 24.05 0.73
CA SER A 99 12.37 23.82 -0.52
C SER A 99 13.66 23.05 -0.27
N GLU A 100 14.21 22.44 -1.32
CA GLU A 100 15.53 21.78 -1.29
C GLU A 100 16.61 22.65 -0.60
N ARG A 101 16.71 23.93 -0.97
CA ARG A 101 17.71 24.85 -0.42
C ARG A 101 17.52 25.07 1.08
N GLU A 102 16.28 25.06 1.56
CA GLU A 102 15.94 25.19 2.98
C GLU A 102 16.22 23.89 3.74
N ARG A 103 15.85 22.73 3.18
CA ARG A 103 16.17 21.42 3.78
C ARG A 103 17.68 21.23 3.95
N ARG A 104 18.47 21.57 2.93
CA ARG A 104 19.95 21.56 3.00
C ARG A 104 20.49 22.48 4.09
N LYS A 105 19.88 23.65 4.31
CA LYS A 105 20.27 24.56 5.40
C LYS A 105 19.92 23.98 6.77
N LEU A 106 18.76 23.33 6.88
CA LEU A 106 18.29 22.71 8.12
C LEU A 106 19.19 21.53 8.52
N LYS A 107 19.49 20.63 7.57
CA LYS A 107 20.41 19.50 7.79
C LYS A 107 21.80 19.95 8.28
N ARG A 108 22.33 21.06 7.75
CA ARG A 108 23.60 21.65 8.20
C ARG A 108 23.58 22.31 9.58
N ARG A 109 22.41 22.63 10.13
CA ARG A 109 22.27 23.23 11.47
C ARG A 109 22.07 22.19 12.56
N ALA A 110 21.61 21.00 12.18
CA ALA A 110 21.38 19.88 13.09
C ALA A 110 22.64 19.05 13.34
N VAL A 111 23.70 19.25 12.54
CA VAL A 111 25.06 18.72 12.73
C VAL A 111 25.88 19.75 13.50
#